data_AF-A0A090WNT3-F1
#
_entry.id   AF-A0A090WNT3-F1
#
_cell.length_a   1.000
_cell.length_b   1.000
_cell.length_c   1.000
_cell.angle_alpha   90.00
_cell.angle_beta   90.00
_cell.angle_gamma   90.00
#
_symmetry.space_group_name_H-M   'P 1'
#
loop_
_entity.id
_entity.type
_entity.pdbx_description
1 polymer ?
#
loop_
_entity_poly.entity_id
_entity_poly.type
_entity_poly.pdbx_seq_one_letter_code
_entity_poly.pdbx_strand_id
1 'polypeptide(L)' 'MPQILVLDKIKDLLINKDLNSGDIASLLPQIDKNNLIETISLLLEQGKVSLLDNHKYHWNG' A
#
# COMPACT_ATOMS: atom_id res chain seq x y z
N MET A 1 -5.87 4.89 17.36
CA MET A 1 -4.63 4.82 16.55
C MET A 1 -4.62 3.60 15.60
N PRO A 2 -5.56 3.47 14.63
CA PRO A 2 -5.58 2.32 13.70
C PRO A 2 -4.73 2.51 12.42
N GLN A 3 -4.43 3.74 12.02
CA GLN A 3 -3.80 4.05 10.72
C GLN A 3 -2.31 3.62 10.63
N ILE A 4 -1.57 3.69 11.75
CA ILE A 4 -0.15 3.30 11.80
C ILE A 4 0.03 1.82 11.45
N LEU A 5 -0.88 0.96 11.94
CA LEU A 5 -0.87 -0.49 11.67
C LEU A 5 -1.14 -0.81 10.18
N VAL A 6 -1.95 0.00 9.50
CA VAL A 6 -2.24 -0.18 8.07
C VAL A 6 -1.01 0.15 7.23
N LEU A 7 -0.34 1.25 7.56
CA LEU A 7 0.87 1.68 6.86
C LEU A 7 1.99 0.66 6.99
N ASP A 8 2.28 0.16 8.20
CA ASP A 8 3.31 -0.86 8.40
C ASP A 8 3.00 -2.14 7.61
N LYS A 9 1.73 -2.59 7.58
CA LYS A 9 1.34 -3.76 6.80
C LYS A 9 1.49 -3.57 5.29
N ILE A 10 1.06 -2.43 4.75
CA ILE A 10 1.20 -2.13 3.32
C ILE A 10 2.67 -2.02 2.95
N LYS A 11 3.48 -1.36 3.80
CA LYS A 11 4.92 -1.27 3.64
C LYS A 11 5.57 -2.66 3.60
N ASP A 12 5.28 -3.53 4.57
CA ASP A 12 5.83 -4.90 4.62
C ASP A 12 5.52 -5.67 3.34
N LEU A 13 4.30 -5.55 2.82
CA LEU A 13 3.92 -6.19 1.57
C LEU A 13 4.71 -5.65 0.37
N LEU A 14 4.81 -4.31 0.25
CA LEU A 14 5.44 -3.65 -0.89
C LEU A 14 6.98 -3.73 -0.89
N ILE A 15 7.61 -3.86 0.29
CA ILE A 15 9.05 -4.13 0.40
C ILE A 15 9.40 -5.51 -0.17
N ASN A 16 8.53 -6.50 0.05
CA ASN A 16 8.76 -7.86 -0.41
C ASN A 16 8.40 -8.05 -1.88
N LYS A 17 7.39 -7.32 -2.39
CA LYS A 17 6.88 -7.50 -3.75
C LYS A 17 6.08 -6.31 -4.23
N ASP A 18 6.22 -5.99 -5.52
CA ASP A 18 5.32 -5.04 -6.17
C ASP A 18 3.92 -5.62 -6.32
N LEU A 19 2.92 -4.90 -5.82
CA LEU A 19 1.53 -5.35 -5.76
C LEU A 19 0.59 -4.27 -6.25
N ASN A 20 -0.51 -4.67 -6.88
CA ASN A 20 -1.59 -3.73 -7.22
C ASN A 20 -2.54 -3.55 -6.02
N SER A 21 -3.43 -2.55 -6.09
CA SER A 21 -4.41 -2.28 -5.03
C SER A 21 -5.32 -3.47 -4.71
N GLY A 22 -5.65 -4.29 -5.72
CA GLY A 22 -6.47 -5.50 -5.55
C GLY A 22 -5.74 -6.62 -4.81
N ASP A 23 -4.46 -6.83 -5.10
CA ASP A 23 -3.62 -7.79 -4.41
C ASP A 23 -3.47 -7.40 -2.93
N ILE A 24 -3.18 -6.12 -2.66
CA ILE A 24 -3.04 -5.61 -1.29
C ILE A 24 -4.37 -5.77 -0.53
N ALA A 25 -5.50 -5.42 -1.14
CA ALA A 25 -6.82 -5.60 -0.53
C ALA A 25 -7.15 -7.08 -0.25
N SER A 26 -6.67 -7.99 -1.11
CA SER A 26 -6.85 -9.43 -0.92
C SER A 26 -5.94 -10.01 0.19
N LEU A 27 -4.75 -9.44 0.38
CA LEU A 27 -3.81 -9.82 1.44
C LEU A 27 -4.16 -9.18 2.79
N LEU A 28 -4.84 -8.04 2.76
CA LEU A 28 -5.28 -7.27 3.93
C LEU A 28 -6.81 -7.13 3.98
N PRO A 29 -7.59 -8.23 3.97
CA PRO A 29 -9.05 -8.17 3.91
C PRO A 29 -9.68 -7.56 5.17
N GLN A 30 -8.93 -7.48 6.28
CA GLN A 30 -9.36 -6.86 7.53
C GLN A 30 -9.25 -5.33 7.53
N ILE A 31 -8.69 -4.74 6.47
CA ILE A 31 -8.52 -3.29 6.34
C ILE A 31 -9.61 -2.76 5.42
N ASP A 32 -10.34 -1.75 5.89
CA ASP A 32 -11.30 -1.03 5.05
C ASP A 32 -10.65 -0.53 3.77
N LYS A 33 -11.31 -0.81 2.64
CA LYS A 33 -10.83 -0.42 1.32
C LYS A 33 -10.53 1.08 1.22
N ASN A 34 -11.35 1.92 1.85
CA ASN A 34 -11.13 3.37 1.88
C ASN A 34 -9.83 3.73 2.61
N ASN A 35 -9.59 3.11 3.77
CA ASN A 35 -8.40 3.35 4.58
C ASN A 35 -7.12 2.86 3.87
N LEU A 36 -7.22 1.74 3.13
CA LEU A 36 -6.15 1.23 2.28
C LEU A 36 -5.83 2.19 1.13
N ILE A 37 -6.84 2.70 0.42
CA ILE A 37 -6.66 3.67 -0.66
C ILE A 37 -6.04 4.95 -0.12
N GLU A 38 -6.58 5.52 0.98
CA GLU A 38 -6.03 6.71 1.62
C GLU A 38 -4.56 6.51 2.01
N THR A 39 -4.22 5.36 2.61
CA THR A 39 -2.83 5.08 3.02
C THR A 39 -1.90 4.96 1.82
N ILE A 40 -2.31 4.29 0.74
CA ILE A 40 -1.51 4.17 -0.48
C ILE A 40 -1.33 5.55 -1.14
N SER A 41 -2.39 6.35 -1.23
CA SER A 41 -2.31 7.73 -1.72
C SER A 41 -1.30 8.55 -0.92
N LEU A 42 -1.36 8.46 0.41
CA LEU A 42 -0.46 9.19 1.30
C LEU A 42 1.00 8.74 1.12
N LEU A 43 1.24 7.45 0.88
CA LEU A 43 2.57 6.91 0.58
C LEU A 43 3.11 7.36 -0.79
N LEU A 44 2.25 7.49 -1.80
CA LEU A 44 2.60 8.06 -3.11
C LEU A 44 2.97 9.53 -2.97
N GLU A 45 2.18 10.32 -2.23
CA GLU A 45 2.45 11.74 -1.97
C GLU A 45 3.76 11.95 -1.20
N GLN A 46 4.10 11.05 -0.29
CA GLN A 46 5.37 11.05 0.43
C GLN A 46 6.57 10.56 -0.42
N GLY A 47 6.34 10.07 -1.64
CA GLY A 47 7.37 9.49 -2.49
C GLY A 47 7.95 8.18 -1.95
N LYS A 48 7.29 7.53 -0.98
CA LYS A 48 7.72 6.21 -0.46
C LYS A 48 7.32 5.06 -1.35
N VAL A 49 6.29 5.27 -2.17
CA VAL A 49 5.82 4.31 -3.14
C VAL A 49 5.81 4.98 -4.52
N SER A 50 6.16 4.23 -5.56
CA SER A 50 5.99 4.62 -6.96
C SER A 50 4.92 3.76 -7.62
N LEU A 51 4.15 4.33 -8.53
CA LEU A 51 3.24 3.58 -9.40
C LEU A 51 3.98 3.17 -10.67
N LEU A 52 4.06 1.86 -10.92
CA LEU A 52 4.63 1.28 -12.14
C LEU A 52 3.58 1.18 -13.25
N ASP A 53 4.02 1.07 -14.51
CA ASP A 53 3.15 0.98 -15.70
C ASP A 53 2.13 -0.17 -15.67
N ASN A 54 2.37 -1.20 -14.85
CA ASN A 54 1.47 -2.34 -14.67
C ASN A 54 0.45 -2.15 -13.53
N HIS A 55 0.23 -0.90 -13.09
CA HIS A 55 -0.64 -0.54 -11.95
C HIS A 55 -0.22 -1.16 -10.61
N LYS A 56 1.06 -1.53 -10.49
CA LYS A 56 1.62 -1.99 -9.22
C LYS A 56 2.33 -0.87 -8.51
N TYR A 57 2.20 -0.91 -7.20
CA TYR A 57 2.93 -0.07 -6.29
C TYR A 57 4.29 -0.72 -6.02
N HIS A 58 5.35 0.07 -6.16
CA HIS A 58 6.73 -0.29 -5.84
C HIS A 58 7.18 0.50 -4.63
N TRP A 59 7.80 -0.15 -3.64
CA TRP A 59 8.35 0.55 -2.49
C TRP A 59 9.72 1.15 -2.84
N ASN A 60 9.88 2.47 -2.67
CA ASN A 60 11.09 3.21 -3.05
C ASN A 60 12.20 3.22 -1.98
N GLY A 61 11.97 2.60 -0.81
CA GLY A 61 12.84 2.72 0.36
C GLY A 61 13.75 1.53 0.62
#